data_AF-A0A453RTF5-F1
#
_entry.id   AF-A0A453RTF5-F1
#
_cell.length_a   1.000
_cell.length_b   1.000
_cell.length_c   1.000
_cell.angle_alpha   90.00
_cell.angle_beta   90.00
_cell.angle_gamma   90.00
#
_symmetry.space_group_name_H-M   'P 1'
#
loop_
_entity.id
_entity.type
_entity.pdbx_description
1 polymer ?
#
loop_
_entity_poly.entity_id
_entity_poly.type
_entity_poly.pdbx_seq_one_letter_code
_entity_poly.pdbx_strand_id
1 'polypeptide(L)'
;MIRSHVLSTLKAASSQVQAAIRGSGSGKNAVTEGVEASLIYVRFKAAAGELKPVFNEIESRSSKKEYAQVLSECHSLFCEQRLYLIRGMVQQRISEFAKKEALPSFTRSGCAYLMEACQFEHQLFAHFFPASASDVSSMAPLMDPL
;
A
#
# COMPACT_ATOMS: atom_id res chain seq x y z
N MET A 1 -14.61 -6.65 17.41
CA MET A 1 -14.72 -7.78 16.45
C MET A 1 -14.31 -7.37 15.04
N ILE A 2 -14.85 -6.28 14.46
CA ILE A 2 -14.47 -5.82 13.10
C ILE A 2 -13.00 -5.44 12.95
N ARG A 3 -12.44 -4.69 13.91
CA ARG A 3 -11.02 -4.30 13.94
C ARG A 3 -10.07 -5.49 13.85
N SER A 4 -10.31 -6.54 14.64
CA SER A 4 -9.49 -7.75 14.66
C SER A 4 -9.55 -8.51 13.34
N HIS A 5 -10.74 -8.58 12.72
CA HIS A 5 -10.92 -9.20 11.41
C HIS A 5 -10.19 -8.41 10.31
N VAL A 6 -10.41 -7.10 10.22
CA VAL A 6 -9.71 -6.21 9.27
C VAL A 6 -8.20 -6.35 9.40
N LEU A 7 -7.68 -6.24 10.63
CA LEU A 7 -6.24 -6.37 10.88
C LEU A 7 -5.71 -7.76 10.47
N SER A 8 -6.43 -8.83 10.78
CA SER A 8 -6.03 -10.19 10.43
C SER A 8 -5.97 -10.38 8.92
N THR A 9 -7.00 -9.95 8.19
CA THR A 9 -7.05 -10.07 6.73
C THR A 9 -5.96 -9.23 6.06
N LEU A 10 -5.75 -7.98 6.50
CA LEU A 10 -4.69 -7.13 5.96
C LEU A 10 -3.30 -7.72 6.24
N LYS A 11 -3.04 -8.24 7.45
CA LYS A 11 -1.78 -8.93 7.77
C LYS A 11 -1.58 -10.19 6.94
N ALA A 12 -2.63 -10.96 6.70
CA ALA A 12 -2.57 -12.15 5.86
C ALA A 12 -2.24 -11.77 4.41
N ALA A 13 -2.90 -10.74 3.85
CA ALA A 13 -2.61 -10.21 2.53
C ALA A 13 -1.15 -9.73 2.42
N SER A 14 -0.66 -8.99 3.43
CA SER A 14 0.74 -8.56 3.50
C SER A 14 1.71 -9.74 3.54
N SER A 15 1.42 -10.76 4.33
CA SER A 15 2.28 -11.95 4.44
C SER A 15 2.35 -12.72 3.11
N GLN A 16 1.23 -12.85 2.38
CA GLN A 16 1.21 -13.49 1.07
C GLN A 16 2.05 -12.71 0.04
N VAL A 17 1.93 -11.38 0.04
CA VAL A 17 2.74 -10.50 -0.81
C VAL A 17 4.24 -10.67 -0.49
N GLN A 18 4.62 -10.63 0.78
CA GLN A 18 6.02 -10.82 1.18
C GLN A 18 6.58 -12.18 0.80
N ALA A 19 5.79 -13.26 0.96
CA ALA A 19 6.19 -14.59 0.54
C ALA A 19 6.44 -14.65 -0.97
N ALA A 20 5.59 -14.01 -1.77
CA ALA A 20 5.75 -13.96 -3.22
C ALA A 20 6.97 -13.13 -3.67
N ILE A 21 7.30 -12.05 -2.95
CA ILE A 21 8.54 -11.26 -3.18
C ILE A 21 9.76 -12.14 -2.91
N ARG A 22 9.79 -12.86 -1.78
CA ARG A 22 10.90 -13.76 -1.42
C ARG A 22 11.05 -14.93 -2.40
N GLY A 23 9.94 -15.52 -2.83
CA GLY A 23 9.93 -16.63 -3.78
C GLY A 23 10.38 -16.25 -5.20
N SER A 24 10.26 -14.98 -5.59
CA SER A 24 10.73 -14.47 -6.88
C SER A 24 12.25 -14.24 -6.92
N GLY A 25 12.92 -14.29 -5.76
CA GLY A 25 14.35 -14.00 -5.60
C GLY A 25 15.34 -15.07 -6.12
N SER A 26 14.92 -16.05 -6.92
CA SER A 26 15.82 -17.08 -7.49
C SER A 26 16.02 -16.98 -9.01
N GLY A 27 15.26 -16.15 -9.72
CA GLY A 27 15.37 -16.01 -11.17
C GLY A 27 16.06 -14.70 -11.56
N LYS A 28 17.32 -14.77 -11.97
CA LYS A 28 17.95 -13.76 -12.83
C LYS A 28 17.03 -13.53 -14.03
N ASN A 29 16.20 -12.50 -14.01
CA ASN A 29 15.66 -11.82 -15.18
C ASN A 29 14.97 -10.56 -14.69
N ALA A 30 15.49 -9.43 -15.16
CA ALA A 30 14.82 -8.14 -15.07
C ALA A 30 13.48 -8.23 -15.82
N VAL A 31 12.44 -8.71 -15.14
CA VAL A 31 11.07 -8.51 -15.54
C VAL A 31 10.78 -7.05 -15.23
N THR A 32 10.76 -6.23 -16.28
CA THR A 32 10.39 -4.80 -16.34
C THR A 32 9.94 -4.18 -15.01
N GLU A 33 10.73 -3.21 -14.52
CA GLU A 33 10.66 -2.59 -13.19
C GLU A 33 9.26 -2.11 -12.75
N GLY A 34 8.39 -1.69 -13.68
CA GLY A 34 6.99 -1.30 -13.38
C GLY A 34 6.00 -2.47 -13.22
N VAL A 35 6.31 -3.65 -13.77
CA VAL A 35 5.44 -4.85 -13.71
C VAL A 35 5.53 -5.53 -12.34
N GLU A 36 6.71 -5.54 -11.70
CA GLU A 36 6.86 -6.07 -10.34
C GLU A 36 6.12 -5.21 -9.30
N ALA A 37 6.21 -3.88 -9.41
CA ALA A 37 5.44 -2.96 -8.58
C ALA A 37 3.94 -3.22 -8.74
N SER A 38 3.46 -3.21 -10.00
CA SER A 38 2.04 -3.48 -10.33
C SER A 38 1.54 -4.82 -9.78
N LEU A 39 2.36 -5.88 -9.84
CA LEU A 39 2.00 -7.22 -9.38
C LEU A 39 1.78 -7.28 -7.87
N ILE A 40 2.54 -6.51 -7.08
CA ILE A 40 2.40 -6.46 -5.63
C ILE A 40 1.08 -5.79 -5.23
N TYR A 41 0.71 -4.70 -5.91
CA TYR A 41 -0.59 -4.05 -5.71
C TYR A 41 -1.75 -4.96 -6.14
N VAL A 42 -1.65 -5.64 -7.29
CA VAL A 42 -2.67 -6.60 -7.75
C VAL A 42 -2.83 -7.76 -6.77
N ARG A 43 -1.73 -8.33 -6.27
CA ARG A 43 -1.77 -9.43 -5.28
C ARG A 43 -2.39 -8.99 -3.97
N PHE A 44 -2.00 -7.83 -3.44
CA PHE A 44 -2.60 -7.29 -2.23
C PHE A 44 -4.10 -7.04 -2.41
N LYS A 45 -4.48 -6.41 -3.52
CA LYS A 45 -5.87 -6.14 -3.89
C LYS A 45 -6.70 -7.42 -3.96
N ALA A 46 -6.17 -8.50 -4.53
CA ALA A 46 -6.84 -9.79 -4.57
C ALA A 46 -6.96 -10.43 -3.18
N ALA A 47 -5.86 -10.45 -2.41
CA ALA A 47 -5.80 -11.11 -1.10
C ALA A 47 -6.66 -10.40 -0.02
N ALA A 48 -6.81 -9.08 -0.12
CA ALA A 48 -7.65 -8.30 0.78
C ALA A 48 -9.05 -8.01 0.22
N GLY A 49 -9.40 -8.57 -0.95
CA GLY A 49 -10.62 -8.23 -1.69
C GLY A 49 -11.92 -8.41 -0.91
N GLU A 50 -11.95 -9.33 0.05
CA GLU A 50 -13.08 -9.57 0.95
C GLU A 50 -13.43 -8.36 1.84
N LEU A 51 -12.46 -7.48 2.12
CA LEU A 51 -12.68 -6.29 2.95
C LEU A 51 -13.39 -5.17 2.21
N LYS A 52 -13.33 -5.13 0.88
CA LYS A 52 -13.93 -4.06 0.08
C LYS A 52 -15.43 -3.86 0.36
N PRO A 53 -16.31 -4.89 0.30
CA PRO A 53 -17.72 -4.71 0.63
C PRO A 53 -17.93 -4.25 2.07
N VAL A 54 -17.08 -4.70 3.01
CA VAL A 54 -17.15 -4.28 4.42
C VAL A 54 -16.82 -2.79 4.56
N PHE A 55 -15.75 -2.32 3.92
CA PHE A 55 -15.37 -0.92 3.93
C PHE A 55 -16.42 -0.03 3.28
N ASN A 56 -16.98 -0.43 2.14
CA ASN A 56 -18.07 0.32 1.49
C ASN A 56 -19.28 0.51 2.42
N GLU A 57 -19.65 -0.52 3.18
CA GLU A 57 -20.78 -0.42 4.12
C GLU A 57 -20.46 0.54 5.27
N ILE A 58 -19.22 0.53 5.80
CA ILE A 58 -18.77 1.46 6.82
C ILE A 58 -18.77 2.90 6.28
N GLU A 59 -18.22 3.13 5.08
CA GLU A 59 -18.18 4.43 4.42
C GLU A 59 -19.59 5.00 4.21
N SER A 60 -20.54 4.18 3.75
CA SER A 60 -21.93 4.60 3.52
C SER A 60 -22.64 5.09 4.79
N ARG A 61 -22.17 4.68 5.96
CA ARG A 61 -22.74 5.00 7.28
C ARG A 61 -21.91 6.02 8.07
N SER A 62 -20.84 6.55 7.48
CA SER A 62 -19.87 7.44 8.12
C SER A 62 -20.45 8.76 8.65
N SER A 63 -21.68 9.13 8.26
CA SER A 63 -22.40 10.26 8.87
C SER A 63 -22.68 10.07 10.36
N LYS A 64 -22.69 8.82 10.85
CA LYS A 64 -22.78 8.48 12.28
C LYS A 64 -21.38 8.45 12.90
N LYS A 65 -21.24 9.09 14.05
CA LYS A 65 -19.94 9.24 14.74
C LYS A 65 -19.23 7.92 14.99
N GLU A 66 -19.96 6.88 15.38
CA GLU A 66 -19.40 5.55 15.65
C GLU A 66 -18.80 4.92 14.39
N TYR A 67 -19.45 5.09 13.24
CA TYR A 67 -18.95 4.60 11.96
C TYR A 67 -17.79 5.44 11.44
N ALA A 68 -17.81 6.77 11.64
CA ALA A 68 -16.67 7.63 11.31
C ALA A 68 -15.41 7.23 12.09
N GLN A 69 -15.55 6.90 13.38
CA GLN A 69 -14.44 6.43 14.20
C GLN A 69 -13.90 5.08 13.71
N VAL A 70 -14.79 4.11 13.47
CA VAL A 70 -14.39 2.80 12.93
C VAL A 70 -13.74 2.93 11.55
N LEU A 71 -14.24 3.84 10.70
CA LEU A 71 -13.67 4.11 9.39
C LEU A 71 -12.24 4.66 9.51
N SER A 72 -12.03 5.64 10.38
CA SER A 72 -10.69 6.19 10.65
C SER A 72 -9.73 5.10 11.13
N GLU A 73 -10.18 4.21 12.02
CA GLU A 73 -9.37 3.06 12.44
C GLU A 73 -9.04 2.10 11.27
N CYS A 74 -10.00 1.86 10.38
CA CYS A 74 -9.77 1.03 9.18
C CYS A 74 -8.75 1.68 8.24
N HIS A 75 -8.83 3.00 8.03
CA HIS A 75 -7.83 3.75 7.27
C HIS A 75 -6.43 3.59 7.87
N SER A 76 -6.30 3.78 9.18
CA SER A 76 -5.00 3.63 9.87
C SER A 76 -4.46 2.21 9.73
N LEU A 77 -5.26 1.18 10.00
CA LEU A 77 -4.80 -0.21 9.87
C LEU A 77 -4.40 -0.55 8.43
N PHE A 78 -5.16 -0.09 7.45
CA PHE A 78 -4.83 -0.27 6.04
C PHE A 78 -3.48 0.39 5.71
N CYS A 79 -3.35 1.67 6.03
CA CYS A 79 -2.15 2.47 5.79
C CYS A 79 -0.92 1.89 6.48
N GLU A 80 -1.02 1.46 7.74
CA GLU A 80 0.07 0.81 8.48
C GLU A 80 0.55 -0.47 7.79
N GLN A 81 -0.37 -1.33 7.35
CA GLN A 81 -0.01 -2.57 6.65
C GLN A 81 0.61 -2.30 5.28
N ARG A 82 0.15 -1.27 4.58
CA ARG A 82 0.75 -0.81 3.32
C ARG A 82 2.15 -0.24 3.52
N LEU A 83 2.34 0.67 4.48
CA LEU A 83 3.63 1.24 4.83
C LEU A 83 4.65 0.16 5.19
N TYR A 84 4.24 -0.82 6.00
CA TYR A 84 5.06 -1.97 6.37
C TYR A 84 5.58 -2.75 5.15
N LEU A 85 4.74 -2.96 4.13
CA LEU A 85 5.12 -3.66 2.91
C LEU A 85 6.06 -2.84 2.03
N ILE A 86 5.72 -1.58 1.75
CA ILE A 86 6.44 -0.78 0.76
C ILE A 86 7.76 -0.25 1.30
N ARG A 87 7.90 -0.03 2.61
CA ARG A 87 9.11 0.55 3.21
C ARG A 87 10.38 -0.17 2.78
N GLY A 88 10.39 -1.50 2.91
CA GLY A 88 11.56 -2.30 2.56
C GLY A 88 11.89 -2.24 1.06
N MET A 89 10.87 -2.28 0.21
CA MET A 89 11.04 -2.21 -1.24
C MET A 89 11.56 -0.85 -1.69
N VAL A 90 10.99 0.23 -1.16
CA VAL A 90 11.40 1.60 -1.46
C VAL A 90 12.83 1.81 -1.00
N GLN A 91 13.18 1.42 0.22
CA GLN A 91 14.54 1.55 0.74
C GLN A 91 15.55 0.77 -0.12
N GLN A 92 15.22 -0.45 -0.53
CA GLN A 92 16.07 -1.25 -1.40
C GLN A 92 16.29 -0.55 -2.76
N ARG A 93 15.21 -0.12 -3.43
CA ARG A 93 15.31 0.51 -4.75
C ARG A 93 16.05 1.85 -4.73
N ILE A 94 15.77 2.71 -3.75
CA ILE A 94 16.51 3.96 -3.57
C ILE A 94 18.00 3.68 -3.31
N SER A 95 18.33 2.65 -2.52
CA SER A 95 19.72 2.25 -2.29
C SER A 95 20.41 1.72 -3.55
N GLU A 96 19.67 1.06 -4.46
CA GLU A 96 20.19 0.60 -5.74
C GLU A 96 20.48 1.76 -6.69
N PHE A 97 19.59 2.76 -6.79
CA PHE A 97 19.86 3.97 -7.57
C PHE A 97 21.08 4.71 -7.04
N ALA A 98 21.18 4.87 -5.72
CA ALA A 98 22.32 5.57 -5.08
C ALA A 98 23.67 4.89 -5.35
N LYS A 99 23.69 3.57 -5.57
CA LYS A 99 24.91 2.81 -5.89
C LYS A 99 25.29 2.86 -7.37
N LYS A 100 24.31 3.05 -8.27
CA LYS A 100 24.48 2.92 -9.73
C LYS A 100 24.59 4.26 -10.44
N GLU A 101 24.04 5.33 -9.89
CA GLU A 101 23.83 6.59 -10.59
C GLU A 101 24.54 7.77 -9.91
N ALA A 102 24.98 8.75 -10.71
CA ALA A 102 25.46 10.03 -10.20
C ALA A 102 24.30 10.83 -9.59
N LEU A 103 24.61 11.75 -8.66
CA LEU A 103 23.62 12.48 -7.86
C LEU A 103 22.44 13.06 -8.67
N PRO A 104 22.63 13.76 -9.80
CA PRO A 104 21.49 14.30 -10.57
C PRO A 104 20.59 13.23 -11.19
N SER A 105 21.17 12.12 -11.66
CA SER A 105 20.40 11.00 -12.20
C SER A 105 19.65 10.28 -11.09
N PHE A 106 20.36 9.96 -10.00
CA PHE A 106 19.78 9.35 -8.79
C PHE A 106 18.58 10.14 -8.29
N THR A 107 18.70 11.47 -8.17
CA THR A 107 17.59 12.32 -7.73
C THR A 107 16.38 12.20 -8.66
N ARG A 108 16.61 12.19 -9.97
CA ARG A 108 15.53 12.11 -10.96
C ARG A 108 14.84 10.74 -10.91
N SER A 109 15.61 9.66 -10.92
CA SER A 109 15.12 8.27 -10.84
C SER A 109 14.41 8.00 -9.51
N GLY A 110 15.01 8.44 -8.40
CA GLY A 110 14.44 8.31 -7.07
C GLY A 110 13.12 9.06 -6.90
N CYS A 111 13.04 10.32 -7.34
CA CYS A 111 11.80 11.09 -7.30
C CYS A 111 10.72 10.47 -8.21
N ALA A 112 11.08 10.04 -9.42
CA ALA A 112 10.14 9.38 -10.34
C ALA A 112 9.53 8.11 -9.71
N TYR A 113 10.38 7.27 -9.11
CA TYR A 113 9.96 6.05 -8.43
C TYR A 113 9.06 6.32 -7.21
N LEU A 114 9.40 7.31 -6.39
CA LEU A 114 8.56 7.70 -5.24
C LEU A 114 7.21 8.24 -5.68
N MET A 115 7.16 9.05 -6.75
CA MET A 115 5.89 9.52 -7.33
C MET A 115 5.02 8.36 -7.81
N GLU A 116 5.61 7.39 -8.50
CA GLU A 116 4.90 6.18 -8.95
C GLU A 116 4.37 5.35 -7.77
N ALA A 117 5.18 5.15 -6.73
CA ALA A 117 4.74 4.45 -5.52
C ALA A 117 3.56 5.16 -4.85
N CYS A 118 3.60 6.49 -4.72
CA CYS A 118 2.49 7.27 -4.18
C CYS A 118 1.23 7.14 -5.04
N GLN A 119 1.36 7.13 -6.37
CA GLN A 119 0.23 6.94 -7.28
C GLN A 119 -0.41 5.56 -7.10
N PHE A 120 0.39 4.51 -6.99
CA PHE A 120 -0.15 3.17 -6.78
C PHE A 120 -0.80 3.01 -5.41
N GLU A 121 -0.23 3.56 -4.34
CA GLU A 121 -0.85 3.56 -3.02
C GLU A 121 -2.20 4.30 -3.04
N HIS A 122 -2.27 5.47 -3.69
CA HIS A 122 -3.53 6.19 -3.84
C HIS A 122 -4.57 5.39 -4.63
N GLN A 123 -4.19 4.79 -5.76
CA GLN A 123 -5.11 3.96 -6.57
C GLN A 123 -5.61 2.73 -5.79
N LEU A 124 -4.73 2.11 -5.00
CA LEU A 124 -5.10 0.98 -4.16
C LEU A 124 -6.05 1.44 -3.04
N PHE A 125 -5.75 2.55 -2.37
CA PHE A 125 -6.62 3.13 -1.35
C PHE A 125 -8.01 3.45 -1.93
N ALA A 126 -8.08 4.16 -3.06
CA ALA A 126 -9.32 4.51 -3.74
C ALA A 126 -10.14 3.29 -4.18
N HIS A 127 -9.48 2.15 -4.41
CA HIS A 127 -10.18 0.90 -4.70
C HIS A 127 -10.96 0.35 -3.50
N PHE A 128 -10.41 0.50 -2.29
CA PHE A 128 -10.99 -0.01 -1.04
C PHE A 128 -11.88 1.01 -0.33
N PHE A 129 -11.59 2.30 -0.48
CA PHE A 129 -12.28 3.42 0.18
C PHE A 129 -12.65 4.51 -0.84
N PRO A 130 -13.56 4.22 -1.80
CA PRO A 130 -13.91 5.15 -2.86
C PRO A 130 -14.53 6.46 -2.34
N ALA A 131 -15.27 6.44 -1.24
CA ALA A 131 -15.88 7.65 -0.68
C ALA A 131 -14.86 8.54 0.04
N SER A 132 -13.81 7.93 0.60
CA SER A 132 -12.76 8.62 1.34
C SER A 132 -11.57 9.03 0.46
N ALA A 133 -11.50 8.55 -0.78
CA ALA A 133 -10.36 8.73 -1.68
C ALA A 133 -10.03 10.20 -1.99
N SER A 134 -11.02 11.09 -2.01
CA SER A 134 -10.81 12.53 -2.27
C SER A 134 -10.21 13.29 -1.09
N ASP A 135 -10.29 12.73 0.11
CA ASP A 135 -9.75 13.33 1.33
C ASP A 135 -8.34 12.81 1.60
N VAL A 136 -7.34 13.67 1.37
CA VAL A 136 -5.93 13.33 1.58
C VAL A 136 -5.62 12.97 3.04
N SER A 137 -6.37 13.51 4.00
CA SER A 137 -6.15 13.23 5.43
C SER A 137 -6.47 11.78 5.79
N SER A 138 -7.33 11.12 5.01
CA SER A 138 -7.65 9.70 5.17
C SER A 138 -6.46 8.77 4.90
N MET A 139 -5.42 9.25 4.21
CA MET A 139 -4.15 8.52 3.99
C MET A 139 -2.99 9.05 4.85
N ALA A 140 -3.23 9.98 5.78
CA ALA A 140 -2.18 10.54 6.64
C ALA A 140 -1.28 9.47 7.32
N PRO A 141 -1.79 8.32 7.79
CA PRO A 141 -0.94 7.31 8.42
C PRO A 141 0.07 6.62 7.48
N LEU A 142 -0.04 6.79 6.16
CA LEU A 142 1.02 6.41 5.20
C LEU A 142 2.19 7.39 5.17
N MET A 143 1.95 8.65 5.57
CA MET A 143 2.90 9.76 5.47
C MET A 143 3.60 10.05 6.80
N ASP A 144 3.00 9.65 7.92
CA ASP A 144 3.60 9.83 9.23
C ASP A 144 4.75 8.83 9.46
N PRO A 145 5.96 9.30 9.86
CA PRO A 145 7.05 8.41 10.19
C PRO A 145 6.70 7.58 11.44
N LEU A 146 6.78 6.25 11.31
CA LEU A 146 6.75 5.29 12.43
C LEU A 146 7.97 5.48 13.34
#